data_AF-A0AAJ0WHX3-F1
#
_entry.id   AF-A0AAJ0WHX3-F1
#
_cell.length_a   1.000
_cell.length_b   1.000
_cell.length_c   1.000
_cell.angle_alpha   90.00
_cell.angle_beta   90.00
_cell.angle_gamma   90.00
#
_symmetry.space_group_name_H-M   'P 1'
#
loop_
_entity.id
_entity.type
_entity.pdbx_description
1 polymer ?
#
loop_
_entity_poly.entity_id
_entity_poly.type
_entity_poly.pdbx_seq_one_letter_code
_entity_poly.pdbx_strand_id
1 'polypeptide(L)'
;LIFENNSSLLQSNNVTNTGNITYKRTARQIRQADFVYWSTPVKPQQLLKVSPDTKPDMFYYHHGSGWIDADRNADMIVGKGYIIRGPETYSNTDKADYTASFIGVPNNGDIVGEPLTAGKYRLIGNPYPSALSIDKLIQGNTVLNGTVYFWTHNTAVTPVGNYDYNPNDYASYNLSGSVRTSKAALTGNEKPSGYVAAGQAFFVSGRLAGPVLYNNSMRFGGTNNNQFFKSSETSKETSIEKNRIWLNMTSSKGTFKQLLIGYIEGASNAYENKFDGVSFDGNPYLDFYSMVNTTKLVIQGRALPF
;
A
#
# COMPACT_ATOMS: atom_id res chain seq x y z
N LEU A 1 -9.08 -25.80 -2.20
CA LEU A 1 -9.91 -24.87 -1.40
C LEU A 1 -9.91 -23.50 -2.09
N ILE A 2 -11.05 -22.81 -2.16
CA ILE A 2 -11.18 -21.48 -2.78
C ILE A 2 -11.50 -20.46 -1.70
N PHE A 3 -10.75 -19.37 -1.66
CA PHE A 3 -11.01 -18.19 -0.85
C PHE A 3 -11.47 -17.07 -1.79
N GLU A 4 -12.74 -16.66 -1.63
CA GLU A 4 -13.30 -15.55 -2.39
C GLU A 4 -12.74 -14.21 -1.90
N ASN A 5 -12.93 -13.16 -2.70
CA ASN A 5 -12.45 -11.82 -2.38
C ASN A 5 -12.82 -11.42 -0.94
N ASN A 6 -11.87 -10.82 -0.22
CA ASN A 6 -11.95 -10.37 1.19
C ASN A 6 -11.95 -11.48 2.27
N SER A 7 -11.98 -12.76 1.88
CA SER A 7 -11.83 -13.86 2.83
C SER A 7 -10.47 -13.79 3.53
N SER A 8 -10.32 -14.37 4.73
CA SER A 8 -9.01 -14.47 5.40
C SER A 8 -8.70 -15.92 5.74
N LEU A 9 -7.51 -16.38 5.37
CA LEU A 9 -6.88 -17.55 5.96
C LEU A 9 -5.91 -17.06 7.03
N LEU A 10 -6.30 -17.18 8.30
CA LEU A 10 -5.52 -16.71 9.44
C LEU A 10 -4.99 -17.90 10.24
N GLN A 11 -3.70 -17.87 10.55
CA GLN A 11 -3.03 -18.86 11.38
C GLN A 11 -2.16 -18.14 12.40
N SER A 12 -2.28 -18.54 13.67
CA SER A 12 -1.50 -17.96 14.76
C SER A 12 -0.15 -18.66 14.95
N ASN A 13 -0.08 -19.95 14.58
CA ASN A 13 1.11 -20.79 14.78
C ASN A 13 1.96 -20.84 13.50
N ASN A 14 3.28 -20.93 13.67
CA ASN A 14 4.26 -21.07 12.59
C ASN A 14 4.32 -22.53 12.10
N VAL A 15 3.27 -22.94 11.38
CA VAL A 15 3.13 -24.29 10.82
C VAL A 15 3.19 -24.22 9.29
N THR A 16 3.94 -25.12 8.67
CA THR A 16 4.02 -25.20 7.21
C THR A 16 2.69 -25.68 6.64
N ASN A 17 2.12 -24.92 5.71
CA ASN A 17 0.94 -25.35 4.96
C ASN A 17 1.34 -26.34 3.87
N THR A 18 0.42 -27.22 3.51
CA THR A 18 0.53 -28.16 2.40
C THR A 18 -0.71 -28.07 1.50
N GLY A 19 -0.53 -28.34 0.22
CA GLY A 19 -1.62 -28.31 -0.76
C GLY A 19 -1.93 -26.89 -1.26
N ASN A 20 -2.43 -26.83 -2.49
CA ASN A 20 -2.73 -25.56 -3.15
C ASN A 20 -4.12 -25.05 -2.78
N ILE A 21 -4.21 -23.74 -2.60
CA ILE A 21 -5.47 -23.00 -2.54
C ILE A 21 -5.59 -22.11 -3.78
N THR A 22 -6.81 -21.69 -4.09
CA THR A 22 -7.07 -20.56 -4.97
C THR A 22 -7.54 -19.40 -4.11
N TYR A 23 -6.84 -18.27 -4.15
CA TYR A 23 -7.15 -17.10 -3.36
C TYR A 23 -7.43 -15.92 -4.28
N LYS A 24 -8.68 -15.44 -4.31
CA LYS A 24 -9.13 -14.41 -5.25
C LYS A 24 -9.04 -13.01 -4.65
N ARG A 25 -8.59 -12.03 -5.43
CA ARG A 25 -8.55 -10.60 -5.06
C ARG A 25 -9.07 -9.73 -6.19
N THR A 26 -9.94 -8.79 -5.86
CA THR A 26 -10.56 -7.90 -6.84
C THR A 26 -10.01 -6.48 -6.73
N ALA A 27 -9.32 -6.02 -7.76
CA ALA A 27 -9.04 -4.61 -8.01
C ALA A 27 -10.26 -3.99 -8.69
N ARG A 28 -11.02 -3.15 -8.00
CA ARG A 28 -12.26 -2.62 -8.60
C ARG A 28 -11.98 -1.46 -9.54
N GLN A 29 -12.85 -1.26 -10.52
CA GLN A 29 -12.95 -0.06 -11.36
C GLN A 29 -11.60 0.41 -11.95
N ILE A 30 -10.83 -0.51 -12.52
CA ILE A 30 -9.60 -0.21 -13.25
C ILE A 30 -9.91 0.01 -14.73
N ARG A 31 -9.05 0.75 -15.40
CA ARG A 31 -8.96 0.85 -16.87
C ARG A 31 -7.75 0.06 -17.37
N GLN A 32 -7.65 -0.10 -18.69
CA GLN A 32 -6.46 -0.71 -19.31
C GLN A 32 -5.18 0.01 -18.90
N ALA A 33 -5.11 1.34 -19.00
CA ALA A 33 -3.89 2.08 -18.66
C ALA A 33 -3.49 2.04 -17.18
N ASP A 34 -4.36 1.58 -16.28
CA ASP A 34 -4.13 1.68 -14.84
C ASP A 34 -3.16 0.59 -14.37
N PHE A 35 -2.20 0.96 -13.53
CA PHE A 35 -1.36 0.00 -12.80
C PHE A 35 -1.98 -0.38 -11.46
N VAL A 36 -2.06 -1.68 -11.20
CA VAL A 36 -2.49 -2.25 -9.93
C VAL A 36 -1.31 -2.88 -9.19
N TYR A 37 -1.26 -2.65 -7.88
CA TYR A 37 -0.12 -2.98 -7.03
C TYR A 37 -0.38 -4.32 -6.34
N TRP A 38 0.32 -5.36 -6.81
CA TRP A 38 0.13 -6.74 -6.42
C TRP A 38 1.30 -7.30 -5.61
N SER A 39 0.99 -8.25 -4.74
CA SER A 39 1.95 -9.12 -4.06
C SER A 39 1.37 -10.53 -3.98
N THR A 40 2.16 -11.52 -3.55
CA THR A 40 1.66 -12.91 -3.48
C THR A 40 1.39 -13.37 -2.05
N PRO A 41 0.17 -13.86 -1.74
CA PRO A 41 -0.16 -14.52 -0.48
C PRO A 41 0.12 -16.03 -0.48
N VAL A 42 0.56 -16.59 -1.62
CA VAL A 42 0.84 -18.02 -1.83
C VAL A 42 2.22 -18.22 -2.48
N LYS A 43 2.72 -19.45 -2.47
CA LYS A 43 3.91 -19.86 -3.23
C LYS A 43 3.82 -21.30 -3.75
N PRO A 44 4.36 -21.61 -4.94
CA PRO A 44 4.75 -20.65 -5.98
C PRO A 44 3.52 -19.91 -6.54
N GLN A 45 3.74 -18.76 -7.17
CA GLN A 45 2.74 -18.02 -7.93
C GLN A 45 3.45 -17.33 -9.10
N GLN A 46 3.16 -17.74 -10.33
CA GLN A 46 3.72 -17.08 -11.50
C GLN A 46 3.12 -15.68 -11.69
N LEU A 47 3.95 -14.69 -12.02
CA LEU A 47 3.52 -13.30 -12.17
C LEU A 47 2.50 -13.11 -13.31
N LEU A 48 2.73 -13.75 -14.46
CA LEU A 48 1.81 -13.78 -15.60
C LEU A 48 0.39 -14.22 -15.20
N LYS A 49 0.29 -15.22 -14.32
CA LYS A 49 -1.01 -15.78 -13.91
C LYS A 49 -1.84 -14.82 -13.06
N VAL A 50 -1.24 -13.73 -12.55
CA VAL A 50 -1.99 -12.67 -11.88
C VAL A 50 -2.81 -11.85 -12.89
N SER A 51 -2.32 -11.67 -14.12
CA SER A 51 -3.03 -11.00 -15.23
C SER A 51 -2.56 -11.49 -16.60
N PRO A 52 -3.14 -12.60 -17.11
CA PRO A 52 -2.68 -13.26 -18.34
C PRO A 52 -2.76 -12.37 -19.58
N ASP A 53 -3.81 -11.54 -19.65
CA ASP A 53 -4.14 -10.70 -20.81
C ASP A 53 -3.47 -9.32 -20.76
N THR A 54 -2.63 -9.04 -19.76
CA THR A 54 -1.81 -7.82 -19.72
C THR A 54 -0.69 -7.91 -20.77
N LYS A 55 -0.39 -6.77 -21.41
CA LYS A 55 0.70 -6.64 -22.39
C LYS A 55 2.04 -7.17 -21.82
N PRO A 56 2.86 -7.92 -22.58
CA PRO A 56 4.06 -8.57 -22.05
C PRO A 56 5.07 -7.67 -21.35
N ASP A 57 5.19 -6.42 -21.78
CA ASP A 57 6.14 -5.42 -21.28
C ASP A 57 5.54 -4.53 -20.17
N MET A 58 4.40 -4.91 -19.57
CA MET A 58 3.67 -4.09 -18.60
C MET A 58 3.61 -4.71 -17.19
N PHE A 59 4.72 -5.31 -16.78
CA PHE A 59 4.94 -5.91 -15.48
C PHE A 59 6.22 -5.32 -14.88
N TYR A 60 6.14 -4.69 -13.71
CA TYR A 60 7.30 -4.05 -13.10
C TYR A 60 7.39 -4.31 -11.60
N TYR A 61 8.57 -4.06 -11.03
CA TYR A 61 8.78 -3.89 -9.60
C TYR A 61 9.64 -2.65 -9.36
N HIS A 62 9.68 -2.16 -8.12
CA HIS A 62 10.50 -0.99 -7.77
C HIS A 62 11.65 -1.37 -6.85
N HIS A 63 12.88 -1.02 -7.24
CA HIS A 63 14.11 -1.37 -6.51
C HIS A 63 14.93 -0.13 -6.16
N GLY A 64 14.40 0.77 -5.32
CA GLY A 64 15.15 1.90 -4.76
C GLY A 64 15.41 3.09 -5.68
N SER A 65 15.78 2.84 -6.93
CA SER A 65 16.19 3.85 -7.91
C SER A 65 15.22 4.04 -9.08
N GLY A 66 14.17 3.22 -9.16
CA GLY A 66 13.17 3.30 -10.22
C GLY A 66 12.43 1.99 -10.43
N TRP A 67 11.55 2.02 -11.45
CA TRP A 67 10.85 0.85 -11.96
C TRP A 67 11.79 -0.02 -12.80
N ILE A 68 11.66 -1.34 -12.64
CA ILE A 68 12.41 -2.35 -13.38
C ILE A 68 11.42 -3.34 -13.96
N ASP A 69 11.62 -3.73 -15.23
CA ASP A 69 10.85 -4.79 -15.88
C ASP A 69 10.91 -6.08 -15.06
N ALA A 70 9.76 -6.66 -14.78
CA ALA A 70 9.64 -7.95 -14.13
C ALA A 70 9.53 -9.04 -15.20
N ASP A 71 10.29 -10.14 -15.04
CA ASP A 71 10.05 -11.33 -15.83
C ASP A 71 8.66 -11.91 -15.50
N ARG A 72 7.70 -11.73 -16.40
CA ARG A 72 6.33 -12.23 -16.24
C ARG A 72 6.25 -13.75 -16.11
N ASN A 73 7.24 -14.48 -16.60
CA ASN A 73 7.27 -15.95 -16.50
C ASN A 73 7.86 -16.45 -15.18
N ALA A 74 8.50 -15.58 -14.40
CA ALA A 74 9.04 -15.93 -13.09
C ALA A 74 7.94 -16.03 -12.02
N ASP A 75 8.25 -16.79 -10.97
CA ASP A 75 7.45 -16.78 -9.75
C ASP A 75 7.63 -15.46 -8.98
N MET A 76 6.52 -14.97 -8.44
CA MET A 76 6.51 -13.82 -7.54
C MET A 76 7.28 -14.14 -6.26
N ILE A 77 8.15 -13.23 -5.85
CA ILE A 77 8.88 -13.31 -4.59
C ILE A 77 7.93 -12.93 -3.45
N VAL A 78 7.85 -13.77 -2.43
CA VAL A 78 7.01 -13.51 -1.25
C VAL A 78 7.48 -12.25 -0.52
N GLY A 79 6.55 -11.34 -0.20
CA GLY A 79 6.84 -10.05 0.43
C GLY A 79 7.31 -8.95 -0.53
N LYS A 80 7.62 -9.29 -1.80
CA LYS A 80 7.89 -8.32 -2.86
C LYS A 80 6.60 -7.79 -3.47
N GLY A 81 6.60 -6.52 -3.82
CA GLY A 81 5.52 -5.91 -4.58
C GLY A 81 5.84 -5.76 -6.06
N TYR A 82 4.80 -5.89 -6.88
CA TYR A 82 4.82 -5.77 -8.33
C TYR A 82 3.71 -4.83 -8.76
N ILE A 83 3.87 -4.18 -9.90
CA ILE A 83 2.79 -3.47 -10.58
C ILE A 83 2.49 -4.16 -11.90
N ILE A 84 1.21 -4.28 -12.19
CA ILE A 84 0.72 -4.91 -13.42
C ILE A 84 -0.32 -3.98 -14.01
N ARG A 85 -0.15 -3.62 -15.28
CA ARG A 85 -1.12 -2.79 -16.00
C ARG A 85 -2.40 -3.58 -16.25
N GLY A 86 -3.53 -2.88 -16.37
CA GLY A 86 -4.80 -3.47 -16.76
C GLY A 86 -4.69 -4.38 -18.01
N PRO A 87 -5.51 -5.44 -18.09
CA PRO A 87 -5.57 -6.31 -19.27
C PRO A 87 -5.80 -5.55 -20.57
N GLU A 88 -5.27 -6.04 -21.70
CA GLU A 88 -5.48 -5.41 -23.02
C GLU A 88 -6.93 -5.48 -23.50
N THR A 89 -7.78 -6.26 -22.84
CA THR A 89 -9.22 -6.36 -23.08
C THR A 89 -10.03 -5.25 -22.40
N TYR A 90 -9.42 -4.43 -21.54
CA TYR A 90 -10.12 -3.38 -20.79
C TYR A 90 -10.19 -2.08 -21.59
N SER A 91 -11.16 -1.23 -21.23
CA SER A 91 -11.32 0.10 -21.81
C SER A 91 -10.35 1.11 -21.17
N ASN A 92 -9.90 2.12 -21.93
CA ASN A 92 -9.20 3.28 -21.38
C ASN A 92 -10.16 4.38 -20.88
N THR A 93 -11.46 4.27 -21.18
CA THR A 93 -12.48 5.22 -20.74
C THR A 93 -13.31 4.64 -19.61
N ASP A 94 -13.83 3.43 -19.83
CA ASP A 94 -14.76 2.75 -18.93
C ASP A 94 -13.99 1.96 -17.88
N LYS A 95 -14.52 1.99 -16.66
CA LYS A 95 -13.92 1.29 -15.52
C LYS A 95 -14.60 -0.06 -15.32
N ALA A 96 -13.82 -1.10 -15.03
CA ALA A 96 -14.31 -2.43 -14.71
C ALA A 96 -13.55 -3.08 -13.56
N ASP A 97 -14.18 -4.04 -12.89
CA ASP A 97 -13.56 -4.77 -11.78
C ASP A 97 -12.71 -5.92 -12.32
N TYR A 98 -11.45 -5.98 -11.88
CA TYR A 98 -10.50 -7.02 -12.25
C TYR A 98 -10.26 -7.97 -11.08
N THR A 99 -10.47 -9.28 -11.28
CA THR A 99 -10.24 -10.30 -10.24
C THR A 99 -9.06 -11.19 -10.58
N ALA A 100 -7.97 -11.04 -9.81
CA ALA A 100 -6.81 -11.92 -9.85
C ALA A 100 -7.05 -13.20 -9.05
N SER A 101 -6.45 -14.31 -9.48
CA SER A 101 -6.43 -15.59 -8.75
C SER A 101 -5.01 -15.99 -8.41
N PHE A 102 -4.72 -16.09 -7.11
CA PHE A 102 -3.45 -16.58 -6.59
C PHE A 102 -3.58 -18.07 -6.29
N ILE A 103 -2.80 -18.92 -6.96
CA ILE A 103 -2.88 -20.38 -6.86
C ILE A 103 -1.54 -20.95 -6.43
N GLY A 104 -1.48 -21.47 -5.20
CA GLY A 104 -0.28 -22.04 -4.61
C GLY A 104 -0.48 -22.45 -3.15
N VAL A 105 0.60 -22.82 -2.48
CA VAL A 105 0.58 -23.12 -1.04
C VAL A 105 0.52 -21.80 -0.25
N PRO A 106 -0.45 -21.61 0.67
CA PRO A 106 -0.59 -20.36 1.40
C PRO A 106 0.61 -20.08 2.30
N ASN A 107 1.12 -18.85 2.25
CA ASN A 107 2.23 -18.41 3.09
C ASN A 107 1.80 -18.31 4.56
N ASN A 108 2.66 -18.78 5.46
CA ASN A 108 2.46 -18.75 6.90
C ASN A 108 3.83 -18.69 7.63
N GLY A 109 3.81 -18.23 8.88
CA GLY A 109 4.99 -18.18 9.74
C GLY A 109 5.85 -16.96 9.49
N ASP A 110 7.08 -16.98 9.99
CA ASP A 110 8.01 -15.86 9.83
C ASP A 110 8.53 -15.80 8.39
N ILE A 111 8.53 -14.60 7.81
CA ILE A 111 8.94 -14.35 6.44
C ILE A 111 9.97 -13.23 6.42
N VAL A 112 11.07 -13.49 5.74
CA VAL A 112 12.14 -12.50 5.48
C VAL A 112 11.93 -11.96 4.07
N GLY A 113 11.52 -10.69 3.98
CA GLY A 113 11.35 -9.97 2.72
C GLY A 113 12.67 -9.47 2.13
N GLU A 114 12.58 -8.82 0.98
CA GLU A 114 13.75 -8.23 0.32
C GLU A 114 14.41 -7.14 1.19
N PRO A 115 15.74 -7.01 1.13
CA PRO A 115 16.46 -5.99 1.87
C PRO A 115 16.16 -4.57 1.36
N LEU A 116 15.96 -3.66 2.31
CA LEU A 116 15.88 -2.23 2.06
C LEU A 116 17.29 -1.62 2.00
N THR A 117 17.35 -0.46 1.37
CA THR A 117 18.52 0.44 1.40
C THR A 117 18.09 1.73 2.08
N ALA A 118 18.93 2.27 2.96
CA ALA A 118 18.65 3.52 3.65
C ALA A 118 18.38 4.67 2.64
N GLY A 119 17.32 5.44 2.88
CA GLY A 119 16.90 6.56 2.05
C GLY A 119 16.28 6.19 0.70
N LYS A 120 16.07 4.89 0.41
CA LYS A 120 15.50 4.43 -0.85
C LYS A 120 14.11 3.85 -0.67
N TYR A 121 13.24 4.11 -1.65
CA TYR A 121 11.88 3.57 -1.67
C TYR A 121 11.83 2.16 -2.26
N ARG A 122 11.05 1.28 -1.64
CA ARG A 122 10.83 -0.09 -2.09
C ARG A 122 9.34 -0.36 -2.20
N LEU A 123 8.96 -1.03 -3.27
CA LEU A 123 7.62 -1.61 -3.36
C LEU A 123 7.67 -3.00 -2.69
N ILE A 124 7.05 -3.09 -1.52
CA ILE A 124 6.88 -4.35 -0.79
C ILE A 124 5.41 -4.77 -0.81
N GLY A 125 5.10 -5.93 -0.27
CA GLY A 125 3.72 -6.40 -0.24
C GLY A 125 3.36 -7.20 0.99
N ASN A 126 2.06 -7.40 1.16
CA ASN A 126 1.54 -8.31 2.17
C ASN A 126 1.76 -9.77 1.74
N PRO A 127 2.62 -10.54 2.44
CA PRO A 127 2.95 -11.89 2.03
C PRO A 127 1.88 -12.92 2.45
N TYR A 128 0.86 -12.54 3.22
CA TYR A 128 -0.07 -13.48 3.85
C TYR A 128 -1.44 -13.51 3.16
N PRO A 129 -2.16 -14.66 3.21
CA PRO A 129 -3.56 -14.79 2.77
C PRO A 129 -4.55 -14.21 3.80
N SER A 130 -4.19 -13.08 4.43
CA SER A 130 -4.97 -12.36 5.43
C SER A 130 -4.54 -10.89 5.43
N ALA A 131 -5.21 -10.03 6.20
CA ALA A 131 -4.74 -8.65 6.37
C ALA A 131 -3.41 -8.60 7.12
N LEU A 132 -2.61 -7.58 6.84
CA LEU A 132 -1.37 -7.24 7.54
C LEU A 132 -1.53 -5.87 8.21
N SER A 133 -1.29 -5.78 9.51
CA SER A 133 -1.31 -4.52 10.26
C SER A 133 -0.08 -3.67 9.95
N ILE A 134 -0.31 -2.43 9.54
CA ILE A 134 0.73 -1.43 9.27
C ILE A 134 1.41 -1.01 10.58
N ASP A 135 0.64 -0.80 11.65
CA ASP A 135 1.18 -0.45 12.98
C ASP A 135 2.16 -1.51 13.48
N LYS A 136 1.76 -2.79 13.45
CA LYS A 136 2.64 -3.90 13.86
C LYS A 136 3.83 -4.08 12.94
N LEU A 137 3.65 -3.85 11.63
CA LEU A 137 4.76 -3.85 10.67
C LEU A 137 5.80 -2.78 11.02
N ILE A 138 5.38 -1.53 11.24
CA ILE A 138 6.26 -0.40 11.59
C ILE A 138 6.95 -0.64 12.94
N GLN A 139 6.21 -1.13 13.94
CA GLN A 139 6.75 -1.39 15.28
C GLN A 139 7.75 -2.56 15.27
N GLY A 140 7.48 -3.60 14.50
CA GLY A 140 8.32 -4.79 14.39
C GLY A 140 9.55 -4.63 13.49
N ASN A 141 9.69 -3.52 12.75
CA ASN A 141 10.77 -3.31 11.79
C ASN A 141 11.49 -1.98 12.00
N THR A 142 12.66 -2.02 12.62
CA THR A 142 13.54 -0.84 12.79
C THR A 142 14.16 -0.36 11.48
N VAL A 143 14.16 -1.21 10.44
CA VAL A 143 14.66 -0.88 9.08
C VAL A 143 13.75 0.06 8.30
N LEU A 144 12.49 0.26 8.72
CA LEU A 144 11.51 1.11 8.02
C LEU A 144 11.55 2.55 8.52
N ASN A 145 11.39 3.50 7.59
CA ASN A 145 10.73 4.75 7.94
C ASN A 145 9.23 4.46 8.12
N GLY A 146 8.62 5.01 9.16
CA GLY A 146 7.32 4.58 9.66
C GLY A 146 6.12 5.02 8.83
N THR A 147 6.32 5.56 7.62
CA THR A 147 5.23 5.95 6.73
C THR A 147 5.18 5.01 5.53
N VAL A 148 3.99 4.49 5.27
CA VAL A 148 3.69 3.67 4.09
C VAL A 148 2.84 4.45 3.11
N TYR A 149 3.06 4.20 1.82
CA TYR A 149 2.44 4.94 0.73
C TYR A 149 1.69 4.00 -0.21
N PHE A 150 0.50 4.43 -0.59
CA PHE A 150 -0.46 3.62 -1.29
C PHE A 150 -0.95 4.29 -2.55
N TRP A 151 -0.77 3.62 -3.66
CA TRP A 151 -1.20 4.09 -4.95
C TRP A 151 -2.74 4.08 -5.05
N THR A 152 -3.35 5.24 -5.24
CA THR A 152 -4.81 5.39 -5.32
C THR A 152 -5.33 5.60 -6.73
N HIS A 153 -4.48 6.02 -7.67
CA HIS A 153 -4.82 6.17 -9.10
C HIS A 153 -6.06 7.06 -9.34
N ASN A 154 -6.15 8.19 -8.63
CA ASN A 154 -7.31 9.08 -8.70
C ASN A 154 -7.34 9.90 -9.99
N THR A 155 -6.17 10.19 -10.54
CA THR A 155 -6.01 10.94 -11.77
C THR A 155 -6.10 9.97 -12.94
N ALA A 156 -7.02 10.21 -13.87
CA ALA A 156 -7.07 9.43 -15.09
C ALA A 156 -5.75 9.59 -15.84
N VAL A 157 -5.16 8.49 -16.31
CA VAL A 157 -4.02 8.56 -17.21
C VAL A 157 -4.51 9.17 -18.51
N THR A 158 -3.90 10.29 -18.92
CA THR A 158 -4.30 10.97 -20.16
C THR A 158 -3.76 10.16 -21.35
N PRO A 159 -4.61 9.68 -22.28
CA PRO A 159 -4.18 8.83 -23.39
C PRO A 159 -3.57 9.60 -24.57
N VAL A 160 -3.31 10.91 -24.42
CA VAL A 160 -2.76 11.75 -25.49
C VAL A 160 -1.26 11.94 -25.25
N GLY A 161 -0.43 11.27 -26.05
CA GLY A 161 1.04 11.29 -25.93
C GLY A 161 1.58 10.11 -25.12
N ASN A 162 2.66 10.33 -24.35
CA ASN A 162 3.10 9.34 -23.36
C ASN A 162 2.07 9.25 -22.24
N TYR A 163 1.74 8.04 -21.80
CA TYR A 163 0.90 7.82 -20.62
C TYR A 163 1.54 8.53 -19.42
N ASP A 164 0.99 9.69 -19.04
CA ASP A 164 1.50 10.49 -17.93
C ASP A 164 0.92 9.95 -16.62
N TYR A 165 1.69 9.09 -15.96
CA TYR A 165 1.37 8.55 -14.64
C TYR A 165 1.69 9.60 -13.60
N ASN A 166 0.68 10.38 -13.24
CA ASN A 166 0.87 11.45 -12.27
C ASN A 166 1.22 10.88 -10.88
N PRO A 167 2.41 11.15 -10.31
CA PRO A 167 2.81 10.64 -8.98
C PRO A 167 1.94 11.15 -7.82
N ASN A 168 0.97 12.02 -8.10
CA ASN A 168 0.19 12.78 -7.13
C ASN A 168 -0.87 12.00 -6.32
N ASP A 169 -0.92 10.68 -6.46
CA ASP A 169 -2.00 9.82 -5.97
C ASP A 169 -1.55 8.83 -4.88
N TYR A 170 -0.62 9.22 -3.99
CA TYR A 170 -0.27 8.40 -2.84
C TYR A 170 -1.04 8.79 -1.57
N ALA A 171 -1.95 7.93 -1.15
CA ALA A 171 -2.46 7.97 0.22
C ALA A 171 -1.37 7.49 1.17
N SER A 172 -1.29 8.10 2.36
CA SER A 172 -0.23 7.84 3.33
C SER A 172 -0.79 7.36 4.65
N TYR A 173 -0.08 6.47 5.33
CA TYR A 173 -0.40 6.00 6.68
C TYR A 173 0.88 5.86 7.52
N ASN A 174 0.84 6.32 8.77
CA ASN A 174 1.82 6.02 9.80
C ASN A 174 1.13 5.91 11.18
N LEU A 175 1.89 5.83 12.27
CA LEU A 175 1.30 5.68 13.61
C LEU A 175 0.46 6.91 14.04
N SER A 176 0.60 8.06 13.40
CA SER A 176 -0.26 9.23 13.64
C SER A 176 -1.63 9.11 12.99
N GLY A 177 -1.73 8.31 11.93
CA GLY A 177 -2.96 8.10 11.18
C GLY A 177 -2.72 8.21 9.69
N SER A 178 -3.74 8.63 8.96
CA SER A 178 -3.72 8.56 7.51
C SER A 178 -4.30 9.77 6.82
N VAL A 179 -3.80 9.96 5.60
CA VAL A 179 -4.13 11.04 4.68
C VAL A 179 -4.64 10.43 3.39
N ARG A 180 -5.72 11.00 2.86
CA ARG A 180 -6.34 10.63 1.59
C ARG A 180 -5.96 11.60 0.46
N THR A 181 -6.27 11.21 -0.76
CA THR A 181 -5.94 11.93 -2.00
C THR A 181 -7.17 12.56 -2.69
N SER A 182 -8.36 12.58 -2.06
CA SER A 182 -9.55 13.31 -2.58
C SER A 182 -10.56 13.79 -1.51
N LYS A 183 -11.44 14.72 -1.88
CA LYS A 183 -12.47 15.35 -1.02
C LYS A 183 -13.61 14.41 -0.62
N ALA A 184 -14.01 13.51 -1.53
CA ALA A 184 -14.99 12.45 -1.31
C ALA A 184 -14.38 11.10 -1.72
N ALA A 185 -14.88 10.00 -1.15
CA ALA A 185 -14.64 8.68 -1.69
C ALA A 185 -15.37 8.56 -3.04
N LEU A 186 -14.76 9.07 -4.11
CA LEU A 186 -15.00 8.47 -5.43
C LEU A 186 -14.57 7.00 -5.31
N THR A 187 -15.22 6.10 -6.02
CA THR A 187 -15.03 4.65 -5.92
C THR A 187 -13.56 4.23 -6.01
N GLY A 188 -12.84 4.13 -4.87
CA GLY A 188 -11.38 3.97 -4.86
C GLY A 188 -10.59 4.86 -3.89
N ASN A 189 -11.19 5.88 -3.30
CA ASN A 189 -10.42 6.94 -2.62
C ASN A 189 -10.62 6.92 -1.10
N GLU A 190 -10.40 5.75 -0.52
CA GLU A 190 -10.59 5.57 0.91
C GLU A 190 -9.31 5.87 1.70
N LYS A 191 -9.52 6.51 2.84
CA LYS A 191 -8.49 6.71 3.87
C LYS A 191 -7.85 5.34 4.20
N PRO A 192 -6.51 5.19 4.15
CA PRO A 192 -5.87 3.97 4.60
C PRO A 192 -6.32 3.59 6.02
N SER A 193 -6.74 2.34 6.22
CA SER A 193 -7.38 1.85 7.45
C SER A 193 -6.39 1.49 8.56
N GLY A 194 -5.13 1.29 8.22
CA GLY A 194 -4.14 0.67 9.11
C GLY A 194 -3.84 -0.78 8.74
N TYR A 195 -4.52 -1.33 7.74
CA TYR A 195 -4.29 -2.68 7.23
C TYR A 195 -3.97 -2.70 5.74
N VAL A 196 -3.09 -3.62 5.36
CA VAL A 196 -2.82 -3.98 3.96
C VAL A 196 -3.48 -5.32 3.72
N ALA A 197 -4.38 -5.39 2.76
CA ALA A 197 -5.10 -6.62 2.50
C ALA A 197 -4.25 -7.63 1.70
N ALA A 198 -4.68 -8.89 1.71
CA ALA A 198 -3.95 -9.96 1.02
C ALA A 198 -3.76 -9.65 -0.46
N GLY A 199 -2.57 -9.96 -0.98
CA GLY A 199 -2.19 -9.75 -2.38
C GLY A 199 -1.94 -8.31 -2.79
N GLN A 200 -1.93 -7.35 -1.86
CA GLN A 200 -1.72 -5.93 -2.13
C GLN A 200 -0.26 -5.53 -1.90
N ALA A 201 0.25 -4.63 -2.73
CA ALA A 201 1.57 -4.02 -2.57
C ALA A 201 1.49 -2.54 -2.20
N PHE A 202 2.55 -2.03 -1.59
CA PHE A 202 2.66 -0.67 -1.07
C PHE A 202 4.10 -0.23 -0.94
N PHE A 203 4.32 1.08 -0.98
CA PHE A 203 5.63 1.67 -0.87
C PHE A 203 6.02 1.90 0.59
N VAL A 204 7.29 1.65 0.86
CA VAL A 204 7.99 2.04 2.10
C VAL A 204 9.34 2.65 1.75
N SER A 205 9.97 3.36 2.68
CA SER A 205 11.38 3.72 2.55
C SER A 205 12.23 3.11 3.66
N GLY A 206 13.48 2.77 3.32
CA GLY A 206 14.45 2.26 4.28
C GLY A 206 14.97 3.37 5.18
N ARG A 207 14.91 3.15 6.49
CA ARG A 207 15.68 3.90 7.50
C ARG A 207 17.10 3.35 7.62
N LEU A 208 17.21 2.02 7.63
CA LEU A 208 18.47 1.28 7.69
C LEU A 208 18.53 0.26 6.54
N ALA A 209 19.71 -0.23 6.23
CA ALA A 209 19.85 -1.39 5.35
C ALA A 209 19.46 -2.68 6.10
N GLY A 210 18.67 -3.55 5.46
CA GLY A 210 18.26 -4.82 6.05
C GLY A 210 16.89 -5.30 5.57
N PRO A 211 16.56 -6.58 5.78
CA PRO A 211 15.29 -7.17 5.33
C PRO A 211 14.10 -6.63 6.12
N VAL A 212 12.95 -6.56 5.45
CA VAL A 212 11.65 -6.41 6.13
C VAL A 212 11.23 -7.76 6.69
N LEU A 213 10.94 -7.81 7.97
CA LEU A 213 10.51 -9.00 8.68
C LEU A 213 8.99 -8.99 8.84
N TYR A 214 8.38 -10.13 8.55
CA TYR A 214 6.97 -10.38 8.77
C TYR A 214 6.81 -11.57 9.71
N ASN A 215 5.79 -11.55 10.54
CA ASN A 215 5.42 -12.69 11.38
C ASN A 215 3.90 -12.76 11.58
N ASN A 216 3.43 -13.85 12.17
CA ASN A 216 2.00 -14.09 12.37
C ASN A 216 1.33 -13.09 13.33
N SER A 217 2.07 -12.44 14.23
CA SER A 217 1.50 -11.42 15.14
C SER A 217 1.01 -10.18 14.39
N MET A 218 1.51 -9.93 13.18
CA MET A 218 1.12 -8.82 12.31
C MET A 218 -0.17 -9.10 11.53
N ARG A 219 -0.70 -10.33 11.56
CA ARG A 219 -1.84 -10.76 10.72
C ARG A 219 -3.17 -10.51 11.40
N PHE A 220 -4.16 -10.10 10.60
CA PHE A 220 -5.53 -9.89 11.03
C PHE A 220 -6.52 -10.51 10.03
N GLY A 221 -7.68 -10.94 10.54
CA GLY A 221 -8.75 -11.52 9.73
C GLY A 221 -10.01 -10.67 9.70
N GLY A 222 -11.08 -11.25 9.15
CA GLY A 222 -12.41 -10.64 9.12
C GLY A 222 -12.44 -9.35 8.32
N THR A 223 -13.08 -8.32 8.87
CA THR A 223 -13.28 -7.03 8.19
C THR A 223 -11.98 -6.27 7.89
N ASN A 224 -10.87 -6.63 8.54
CA ASN A 224 -9.56 -6.00 8.31
C ASN A 224 -8.95 -6.37 6.95
N ASN A 225 -9.39 -7.46 6.31
CA ASN A 225 -8.89 -7.88 4.99
C ASN A 225 -9.72 -7.35 3.82
N ASN A 226 -10.63 -6.43 4.11
CA ASN A 226 -11.53 -5.84 3.13
C ASN A 226 -10.87 -4.72 2.32
N GLN A 227 -9.86 -4.03 2.89
CA GLN A 227 -9.28 -2.85 2.23
C GLN A 227 -8.24 -3.24 1.17
N PHE A 228 -8.70 -3.61 -0.02
CA PHE A 228 -7.87 -3.73 -1.23
C PHE A 228 -7.94 -2.43 -2.05
N PHE A 229 -7.37 -1.35 -1.53
CA PHE A 229 -7.67 0.04 -1.93
C PHE A 229 -9.14 0.39 -2.15
N LYS A 230 -10.08 -0.46 -1.68
CA LYS A 230 -11.54 -0.33 -1.72
C LYS A 230 -12.17 -1.22 -0.65
N SER A 231 -12.54 -0.66 0.51
CA SER A 231 -13.69 -1.01 1.38
C SER A 231 -13.44 -0.62 2.86
N SER A 232 -14.54 -0.23 3.53
CA SER A 232 -14.70 0.51 4.79
C SER A 232 -14.48 -0.18 6.15
N GLU A 233 -14.04 0.64 7.13
CA GLU A 233 -14.14 0.64 8.61
C GLU A 233 -13.61 -0.58 9.43
N THR A 234 -12.49 -0.45 10.17
CA THR A 234 -12.21 0.07 11.54
C THR A 234 -12.25 -1.02 12.63
N SER A 235 -11.09 -1.35 13.19
CA SER A 235 -10.98 -1.95 14.53
C SER A 235 -10.16 -1.03 15.44
N LYS A 236 -10.70 -0.76 16.64
CA LYS A 236 -10.01 -0.02 17.71
C LYS A 236 -9.13 -1.01 18.47
N GLU A 237 -7.81 -0.89 18.34
CA GLU A 237 -6.89 -1.42 19.35
C GLU A 237 -6.63 -0.35 20.43
N THR A 238 -6.11 -0.78 21.58
CA THR A 238 -5.65 0.06 22.70
C THR A 238 -4.69 1.13 22.20
N SER A 239 -5.25 2.29 21.88
CA SER A 239 -4.52 3.39 21.27
C SER A 239 -4.00 4.31 22.36
N ILE A 240 -2.71 4.63 22.29
CA ILE A 240 -2.14 5.86 22.88
C ILE A 240 -3.04 7.06 22.54
N GLU A 241 -3.08 8.07 23.41
CA GLU A 241 -3.92 9.25 23.16
C GLU A 241 -3.52 9.94 21.84
N LYS A 242 -4.51 10.24 20.98
CA LYS A 242 -4.30 10.90 19.68
C LYS A 242 -5.43 11.88 19.36
N ASN A 243 -5.12 13.17 19.39
CA ASN A 243 -6.01 14.25 18.94
C ASN A 243 -5.59 14.70 17.53
N ARG A 244 -6.49 14.63 16.54
CA ARG A 244 -6.12 14.74 15.12
C ARG A 244 -6.92 15.81 14.39
N ILE A 245 -6.20 16.62 13.62
CA ILE A 245 -6.74 17.67 12.77
C ILE A 245 -6.37 17.34 11.32
N TRP A 246 -7.38 17.21 10.46
CA TRP A 246 -7.19 17.08 9.02
C TRP A 246 -7.49 18.41 8.34
N LEU A 247 -6.51 18.93 7.60
CA LEU A 247 -6.66 20.14 6.80
C LEU A 247 -6.76 19.72 5.34
N ASN A 248 -7.77 20.23 4.63
CA ASN A 248 -7.99 19.94 3.21
C ASN A 248 -7.78 21.20 2.40
N MET A 249 -7.05 21.09 1.29
CA MET A 249 -6.92 22.14 0.29
C MET A 249 -7.48 21.63 -1.05
N THR A 250 -8.29 22.46 -1.71
CA THR A 250 -8.85 22.14 -3.03
C THR A 250 -8.71 23.36 -3.94
N SER A 251 -8.13 23.17 -5.12
CA SER A 251 -8.03 24.23 -6.13
C SER A 251 -9.35 24.36 -6.91
N SER A 252 -9.58 25.51 -7.55
CA SER A 252 -10.73 25.72 -8.45
C SER A 252 -10.75 24.75 -9.64
N LYS A 253 -9.60 24.16 -9.99
CA LYS A 253 -9.46 23.13 -11.03
C LYS A 253 -9.66 21.70 -10.50
N GLY A 254 -10.05 21.53 -9.23
CA GLY A 254 -10.38 20.23 -8.63
C GLY A 254 -9.19 19.46 -8.04
N THR A 255 -7.97 20.01 -8.06
CA THR A 255 -6.80 19.41 -7.41
C THR A 255 -7.01 19.37 -5.90
N PHE A 256 -6.75 18.23 -5.25
CA PHE A 256 -6.96 18.03 -3.82
C PHE A 256 -5.66 17.59 -3.12
N LYS A 257 -5.40 18.14 -1.93
CA LYS A 257 -4.41 17.61 -0.97
C LYS A 257 -4.99 17.68 0.44
N GLN A 258 -4.55 16.75 1.29
CA GLN A 258 -4.89 16.71 2.70
C GLN A 258 -3.60 16.62 3.53
N LEU A 259 -3.59 17.28 4.68
CA LEU A 259 -2.54 17.25 5.69
C LEU A 259 -3.14 16.74 7.00
N LEU A 260 -2.40 15.93 7.74
CA LEU A 260 -2.74 15.51 9.10
C LEU A 260 -1.76 16.12 10.11
N ILE A 261 -2.29 16.84 11.09
CA ILE A 261 -1.56 17.22 12.31
C ILE A 261 -2.17 16.43 13.48
N GLY A 262 -1.36 15.62 14.16
CA GLY A 262 -1.76 14.84 15.32
C GLY A 262 -1.01 15.24 16.58
N TYR A 263 -1.72 15.54 17.66
CA TYR A 263 -1.16 15.64 19.01
C TYR A 263 -1.28 14.29 19.69
N ILE A 264 -0.14 13.66 19.99
CA ILE A 264 -0.04 12.24 20.27
C ILE A 264 0.79 12.01 21.53
N GLU A 265 0.28 11.16 22.41
CA GLU A 265 1.02 10.69 23.57
C GLU A 265 2.32 9.99 23.14
N GLY A 266 3.45 10.44 23.67
CA GLY A 266 4.78 9.92 23.33
C GLY A 266 5.40 10.49 22.05
N ALA A 267 4.72 11.39 21.32
CA ALA A 267 5.33 12.17 20.27
C ALA A 267 6.00 13.44 20.83
N SER A 268 6.89 14.04 20.03
CA SER A 268 7.65 15.25 20.29
C SER A 268 7.32 16.32 19.24
N ASN A 269 7.91 17.51 19.36
CA ASN A 269 7.86 18.53 18.30
C ASN A 269 9.07 18.45 17.35
N ALA A 270 9.99 17.50 17.56
CA ALA A 270 11.09 17.21 16.66
C ALA A 270 10.65 16.18 15.59
N TYR A 271 11.45 16.00 14.54
CA TYR A 271 11.13 15.03 13.50
C TYR A 271 11.26 13.60 14.04
N GLU A 272 10.20 12.82 13.90
CA GLU A 272 10.11 11.43 14.35
C GLU A 272 9.58 10.52 13.25
N ASN A 273 10.42 9.58 12.82
CA ASN A 273 10.13 8.71 11.67
C ASN A 273 8.84 7.88 11.79
N LYS A 274 8.32 7.65 13.00
CA LYS A 274 7.10 6.87 13.25
C LYS A 274 5.82 7.72 13.19
N PHE A 275 5.92 9.00 13.50
CA PHE A 275 4.79 9.92 13.63
C PHE A 275 4.75 10.96 12.51
N ASP A 276 5.89 11.24 11.89
CA ASP A 276 6.02 12.16 10.77
C ASP A 276 6.15 11.40 9.45
N GLY A 277 5.32 11.80 8.49
CA GLY A 277 5.29 11.28 7.14
C GLY A 277 5.72 12.33 6.14
N VAL A 278 6.86 12.11 5.50
CA VAL A 278 7.38 12.97 4.43
C VAL A 278 6.37 13.00 3.30
N SER A 279 6.12 14.19 2.75
CA SER A 279 5.30 14.35 1.55
C SER A 279 5.92 13.55 0.40
N PHE A 280 5.17 12.59 -0.13
CA PHE A 280 5.60 11.78 -1.27
C PHE A 280 5.17 12.48 -2.55
N ASP A 281 6.15 12.85 -3.37
CA ASP A 281 6.00 13.56 -4.64
C ASP A 281 4.98 14.72 -4.63
N GLY A 282 5.50 15.92 -4.37
CA GLY A 282 4.73 17.17 -4.37
C GLY A 282 4.02 17.42 -5.71
N ASN A 283 2.80 17.96 -5.66
CA ASN A 283 2.06 18.31 -6.87
C ASN A 283 2.62 19.60 -7.46
N PRO A 284 2.95 19.66 -8.76
CA PRO A 284 3.46 20.88 -9.39
C PRO A 284 2.44 22.03 -9.36
N TYR A 285 1.15 21.73 -9.18
CA TYR A 285 0.05 22.68 -9.16
C TYR A 285 -0.52 22.94 -7.75
N LEU A 286 -0.29 22.06 -6.76
CA LEU A 286 -0.83 22.20 -5.39
C LEU A 286 -0.05 21.35 -4.36
N ASP A 287 0.99 21.90 -3.75
CA ASP A 287 1.70 21.24 -2.64
C ASP A 287 1.16 21.79 -1.30
N PHE A 288 0.73 20.91 -0.40
CA PHE A 288 0.17 21.28 0.92
C PHE A 288 0.75 20.38 2.01
N TYR A 289 1.58 20.97 2.87
CA TYR A 289 2.39 20.27 3.86
C TYR A 289 2.62 21.15 5.09
N SER A 290 2.94 20.52 6.21
CA SER A 290 3.60 21.19 7.33
C SER A 290 5.11 21.00 7.26
N MET A 291 5.87 21.69 8.12
CA MET A 291 7.32 21.53 8.18
C MET A 291 7.82 21.31 9.59
N VAL A 292 8.84 20.44 9.68
CA VAL A 292 9.76 20.37 10.81
C VAL A 292 11.16 20.58 10.24
N ASN A 293 11.85 21.62 10.72
CA ASN A 293 13.10 22.10 10.13
C ASN A 293 12.94 22.34 8.61
N THR A 294 13.67 21.60 7.78
CA THR A 294 13.61 21.67 6.30
C THR A 294 12.77 20.56 5.67
N THR A 295 12.18 19.66 6.47
CA THR A 295 11.44 18.50 5.97
C THR A 295 9.97 18.84 5.78
N LYS A 296 9.45 18.60 4.57
CA LYS A 296 8.03 18.75 4.23
C LYS A 296 7.24 17.51 4.62
N LEU A 297 6.18 17.68 5.41
CA LEU A 297 5.40 16.60 5.99
C LEU A 297 3.94 16.65 5.52
N VAL A 298 3.42 15.49 5.11
CA VAL A 298 1.98 15.28 4.84
C VAL A 298 1.25 14.74 6.09
N ILE A 299 1.99 14.12 7.01
CA ILE A 299 1.54 13.74 8.34
C ILE A 299 2.56 14.28 9.33
N GLN A 300 2.12 15.00 10.37
CA GLN A 300 3.00 15.48 11.44
C GLN A 300 2.45 15.08 12.81
N GLY A 301 3.29 14.44 13.62
CA GLY A 301 3.07 14.20 15.03
C GLY A 301 3.58 15.38 15.88
N ARG A 302 2.88 15.67 16.98
CA ARG A 302 3.25 16.70 17.95
C ARG A 302 3.00 16.19 19.37
N ALA A 303 3.77 16.71 20.33
CA ALA A 303 3.62 16.36 21.74
C ALA A 303 2.28 16.84 22.34
N LEU A 304 1.77 16.09 23.33
CA LEU A 304 0.76 16.55 24.29
C LEU A 304 1.44 17.17 25.54
N PRO A 305 0.75 18.07 26.29
CA PRO A 305 -0.53 18.73 25.99
C PRO A 305 -0.37 19.94 25.05
N PHE A 306 -1.47 20.37 24.43
CA PHE A 306 -1.56 21.56 23.57
C PHE A 306 -2.30 22.71 24.24
#